data_AF-A0A5C7FCL0-F1
#
_entry.id   AF-A0A5C7FCL0-F1
#
_cell.length_a   1.000
_cell.length_b   1.000
_cell.length_c   1.000
_cell.angle_alpha   90.00
_cell.angle_beta   90.00
_cell.angle_gamma   90.00
#
_symmetry.space_group_name_H-M   'P 1'
#
loop_
_entity.id
_entity.type
_entity.pdbx_description
1 polymer ?
#
loop_
_entity_poly.entity_id
_entity_poly.type
_entity_poly.pdbx_seq_one_letter_code
_entity_poly.pdbx_strand_id
1 'polypeptide(L)'
;MVSFTEEETDELELNERFTQKEQNLNIDIDSDNNDRTSLFPNPVSVGQPITLKVNKNLLKKKGYTPIIISDINGRVVLNSRIQNIVTTLNLDDVVSKGYYIIQVVGDNEVNKIPFIVR
;
A
#
# COMPACT_ATOMS: atom_id res chain seq x y z
N MET A 1 16.10 -61.57 -18.61
CA MET A 1 14.89 -60.82 -19.02
C MET A 1 14.81 -59.66 -18.03
N VAL A 2 15.28 -58.48 -18.41
CA VAL A 2 15.38 -57.31 -17.53
C VAL A 2 14.19 -56.42 -17.87
N SER A 3 13.28 -56.23 -16.93
CA SER A 3 12.12 -55.36 -17.09
C SER A 3 12.48 -53.98 -16.55
N PHE A 4 12.58 -53.01 -17.45
CA PHE A 4 12.70 -51.60 -17.11
C PHE A 4 11.27 -51.06 -16.96
N THR A 5 10.92 -50.62 -15.75
CA THR A 5 9.78 -49.73 -15.54
C THR A 5 10.31 -48.32 -15.49
N GLU A 6 9.92 -47.54 -16.49
CA GLU A 6 10.08 -46.09 -16.56
C GLU A 6 9.23 -45.46 -15.46
N GLU A 7 9.86 -44.88 -14.43
CA GLU A 7 9.27 -43.79 -13.67
C GLU A 7 10.16 -42.56 -13.91
N GLU A 8 9.82 -41.83 -14.97
CA GLU A 8 10.23 -40.43 -15.11
C GLU A 8 9.49 -39.63 -14.04
N THR A 9 10.04 -39.58 -12.83
CA THR A 9 9.77 -38.46 -11.94
C THR A 9 10.47 -37.26 -12.53
N ASP A 10 9.75 -36.51 -13.36
CA ASP A 10 10.02 -35.11 -13.66
C ASP A 10 9.97 -34.35 -12.33
N GLU A 11 11.08 -34.38 -11.60
CA GLU A 11 11.43 -33.35 -10.63
C GLU A 11 11.69 -32.09 -11.45
N LEU A 12 10.59 -31.41 -11.82
CA LEU A 12 10.64 -30.00 -12.16
C LEU A 12 11.12 -29.29 -10.90
N GLU A 13 12.44 -29.18 -10.78
CA GLU A 13 13.13 -28.11 -10.07
C GLU A 13 12.64 -26.79 -10.67
N LEU A 14 11.45 -26.39 -10.24
CA LEU A 14 10.94 -25.04 -10.30
C LEU A 14 11.87 -24.23 -9.39
N ASN A 15 13.02 -23.88 -9.97
CA ASN A 15 13.72 -22.65 -9.69
C ASN A 15 12.80 -21.48 -10.04
N GLU A 16 11.67 -21.38 -9.33
CA GLU A 16 10.94 -20.16 -9.15
C GLU A 16 11.88 -19.27 -8.36
N ARG A 17 12.70 -18.54 -9.11
CA ARG A 17 13.17 -17.24 -8.69
C ARG A 17 11.93 -16.48 -8.26
N PHE A 18 11.60 -16.56 -6.97
CA PHE A 18 10.79 -15.62 -6.24
C PHE A 18 11.48 -14.27 -6.40
N THR A 19 11.26 -13.67 -7.56
CA THR A 19 11.46 -12.26 -7.75
C THR A 19 10.28 -11.67 -7.01
N GLN A 20 10.42 -11.51 -5.69
CA GLN A 20 9.64 -10.59 -4.90
C GLN A 20 9.86 -9.22 -5.53
N LYS A 21 9.10 -8.96 -6.59
CA LYS A 21 8.85 -7.62 -7.06
C LYS A 21 8.02 -7.05 -5.92
N GLU A 22 8.64 -6.34 -4.99
CA GLU A 22 7.96 -5.56 -3.96
C GLU A 22 6.88 -4.75 -4.69
N GLN A 23 5.65 -5.24 -4.68
CA GLN A 23 4.55 -4.63 -5.40
C GLN A 23 4.13 -3.42 -4.58
N ASN A 24 4.85 -2.31 -4.68
CA ASN A 24 4.47 -1.08 -4.01
C ASN A 24 3.12 -0.63 -4.57
N LEU A 25 2.12 -0.47 -3.70
CA LEU A 25 0.81 0.02 -4.12
C LEU A 25 0.93 1.53 -4.39
N ASN A 26 0.71 1.95 -5.64
CA ASN A 26 0.74 3.37 -6.01
C ASN A 26 -0.66 3.98 -5.89
N ILE A 27 -0.82 4.97 -5.01
CA ILE A 27 -2.07 5.68 -4.78
C ILE A 27 -1.91 7.14 -5.17
N ASP A 28 -2.69 7.59 -6.15
CA ASP A 28 -2.78 9.00 -6.53
C ASP A 28 -3.81 9.73 -5.66
N ILE A 29 -3.39 10.86 -5.07
CA ILE A 29 -4.24 11.71 -4.22
C ILE A 29 -4.42 13.04 -4.93
N ASP A 30 -5.62 13.25 -5.48
CA ASP A 30 -5.97 14.45 -6.26
C ASP A 30 -7.07 15.28 -5.58
N SER A 31 -6.95 16.61 -5.65
CA SER A 31 -7.82 17.57 -4.93
C SER A 31 -9.17 17.82 -5.65
N ASP A 32 -9.23 17.56 -6.96
CA ASP A 32 -10.36 17.98 -7.81
C ASP A 32 -11.57 17.02 -7.87
N ASN A 33 -11.57 15.92 -7.11
CA ASN A 33 -12.70 14.98 -7.14
C ASN A 33 -13.07 14.49 -5.72
N ASN A 34 -13.95 15.25 -5.07
CA ASN A 34 -14.62 14.83 -3.84
C ASN A 34 -15.43 13.52 -4.00
N ASP A 35 -15.65 13.02 -5.22
CA ASP A 35 -16.49 11.84 -5.50
C ASP A 35 -15.78 10.69 -6.23
N ARG A 36 -14.46 10.72 -6.42
CA ARG A 36 -13.74 9.63 -7.12
C ARG A 36 -12.40 9.24 -6.51
N THR A 37 -12.42 8.74 -5.27
CA THR A 37 -11.34 7.86 -4.77
C THR A 37 -11.54 6.44 -5.31
N SER A 38 -11.32 6.26 -6.62
CA SER A 38 -11.29 4.93 -7.23
C SER A 38 -9.93 4.67 -7.85
N LEU A 39 -9.04 4.03 -7.09
CA LEU A 39 -8.01 3.14 -7.64
C LEU A 39 -7.83 1.94 -6.70
N PHE A 40 -8.70 0.94 -6.85
CA PHE A 40 -8.34 -0.45 -6.51
C PHE A 40 -7.12 -0.84 -7.36
N PRO A 41 -6.10 -1.52 -6.80
CA PRO A 41 -6.28 -2.83 -6.18
C PRO A 41 -6.18 -2.78 -4.66
N ASN A 42 -7.36 -2.86 -4.07
CA ASN A 42 -7.61 -3.42 -2.76
C ASN A 42 -7.66 -4.95 -2.95
N PRO A 43 -6.88 -5.78 -2.24
CA PRO A 43 -6.23 -5.53 -0.95
C PRO A 43 -4.72 -5.29 -1.01
N VAL A 44 -4.19 -4.66 0.04
CA VAL A 44 -2.76 -4.59 0.38
C VAL A 44 -2.42 -5.81 1.24
N SER A 45 -1.28 -6.46 0.98
CA SER A 45 -0.81 -7.57 1.83
C SER A 45 -0.23 -7.02 3.13
N VAL A 46 -0.33 -7.79 4.23
CA VAL A 46 0.40 -7.45 5.46
C VAL A 46 1.90 -7.24 5.16
N GLY A 47 2.47 -6.14 5.65
CA GLY A 47 3.88 -5.78 5.40
C GLY A 47 4.17 -5.19 4.01
N GLN A 48 3.20 -5.10 3.10
CA GLN A 48 3.41 -4.47 1.79
C GLN A 48 3.45 -2.93 1.94
N PRO A 49 4.52 -2.25 1.45
CA PRO A 49 4.57 -0.80 1.49
C PRO A 49 3.55 -0.15 0.54
N ILE A 50 3.10 1.05 0.92
CA ILE A 50 2.19 1.88 0.12
C ILE A 50 2.94 3.12 -0.37
N THR A 51 3.04 3.30 -1.68
CA THR A 51 3.53 4.52 -2.29
C THR A 51 2.39 5.49 -2.58
N LEU A 52 2.41 6.64 -1.93
CA LEU A 52 1.49 7.73 -2.15
C LEU A 52 2.09 8.74 -3.11
N LYS A 53 1.33 9.14 -4.12
CA LYS A 53 1.61 10.30 -4.97
C LYS A 53 0.58 11.37 -4.65
N VAL A 54 1.02 12.37 -3.90
CA VAL A 54 0.21 13.45 -3.35
C VAL A 54 0.28 14.68 -4.26
N ASN A 55 -0.87 15.21 -4.67
CA ASN A 55 -0.92 16.48 -5.40
C ASN A 55 -0.17 17.57 -4.60
N LYS A 56 0.68 18.35 -5.28
CA LYS A 56 1.47 19.43 -4.65
C LYS A 56 0.60 20.44 -3.90
N ASN A 57 -0.64 20.65 -4.34
CA ASN A 57 -1.57 21.57 -3.68
C ASN A 57 -2.04 21.08 -2.30
N LEU A 58 -2.02 19.76 -2.09
CA LEU A 58 -2.32 19.12 -0.81
C LEU A 58 -1.16 19.20 0.18
N LEU A 59 0.07 19.43 -0.32
CA LEU A 59 1.22 19.59 0.54
C LEU A 59 1.12 20.93 1.28
N LYS A 60 1.40 20.90 2.59
CA LYS A 60 1.46 22.12 3.38
C LYS A 60 2.51 23.07 2.80
N LYS A 61 2.13 24.35 2.65
CA LYS A 61 3.02 25.39 2.12
C LYS A 61 4.25 25.61 3.02
N LYS A 62 4.11 25.32 4.32
CA LYS A 62 5.19 25.35 5.31
C LYS A 62 5.14 24.11 6.19
N GLY A 63 6.31 23.55 6.47
CA GLY A 63 6.45 22.39 7.35
C GLY A 63 6.22 21.06 6.63
N TYR A 64 5.81 20.04 7.38
CA TYR A 64 5.50 18.72 6.84
C TYR A 64 3.99 18.52 6.77
N THR A 65 3.52 17.85 5.73
CA THR A 65 2.13 17.40 5.58
C THR A 65 1.94 16.12 6.37
N PRO A 66 1.09 16.10 7.40
CA PRO A 66 0.82 14.88 8.16
C PRO A 66 0.10 13.83 7.33
N ILE A 67 0.47 12.58 7.56
CA ILE A 67 -0.23 11.40 7.09
C ILE A 67 -0.65 10.57 8.30
N ILE A 68 -1.95 10.32 8.42
CA ILE A 68 -2.52 9.58 9.54
C ILE A 68 -3.18 8.33 8.97
N ILE A 69 -2.86 7.16 9.51
CA ILE A 69 -3.61 5.94 9.24
C ILE A 69 -4.40 5.59 10.49
N SER A 70 -5.70 5.37 10.31
CA SER A 70 -6.59 4.92 11.38
C SER A 70 -7.38 3.69 10.97
N ASP A 71 -7.77 2.88 11.94
CA ASP A 71 -8.71 1.78 11.73
C ASP A 71 -10.17 2.29 11.65
N ILE A 72 -11.12 1.40 11.40
CA ILE A 72 -12.56 1.73 11.34
C ILE A 72 -13.15 2.31 12.63
N ASN A 73 -12.46 2.12 13.77
CA ASN A 73 -12.86 2.69 15.06
C ASN A 73 -12.23 4.09 15.27
N GLY A 74 -11.48 4.60 14.30
CA GLY A 74 -10.76 5.87 14.39
C GLY A 74 -9.48 5.80 15.23
N ARG A 75 -9.01 4.60 15.60
CA ARG A 75 -7.74 4.47 16.34
C ARG A 75 -6.59 4.70 15.39
N VAL A 76 -5.74 5.68 15.71
CA VAL A 76 -4.55 5.98 14.91
C VAL A 76 -3.52 4.86 15.11
N VAL A 77 -3.15 4.22 14.00
CA VAL A 77 -2.16 3.14 13.97
C VAL A 77 -0.82 3.63 13.41
N LEU A 78 -0.84 4.58 12.48
CA LEU A 78 0.38 5.20 11.95
C LEU A 78 0.21 6.72 11.92
N ASN A 79 1.26 7.43 12.32
CA ASN A 79 1.37 8.88 12.15
C ASN A 79 2.73 9.19 11.53
N SER A 80 2.71 9.66 10.28
CA SER A 80 3.88 9.98 9.48
C SER A 80 3.77 11.39 8.89
N ARG A 81 4.81 11.84 8.20
CA ARG A 81 4.85 13.20 7.64
C ARG A 81 5.65 13.24 6.35
N ILE A 82 5.20 14.05 5.39
CA ILE A 82 5.81 14.16 4.06
C ILE A 82 6.07 15.60 3.65
N GLN A 83 7.06 15.77 2.78
CA GLN A 83 7.35 17.05 2.08
C GLN A 83 7.39 16.89 0.56
N ASN A 84 7.42 15.65 0.07
CA ASN A 84 7.57 15.35 -1.34
C ASN A 84 6.24 14.90 -1.94
N ILE A 85 6.11 15.09 -3.25
CA ILE A 85 4.96 14.63 -4.03
C ILE A 85 4.84 13.11 -3.97
N VAL A 86 5.94 12.37 -3.89
CA VAL A 86 5.94 10.90 -3.80
C VAL A 86 6.55 10.48 -2.48
N THR A 87 5.85 9.62 -1.73
CA THR A 87 6.32 9.01 -0.49
C THR A 87 5.94 7.54 -0.45
N THR A 88 6.83 6.69 0.04
CA THR A 88 6.49 5.32 0.41
C THR A 88 6.30 5.21 1.92
N LEU A 89 5.19 4.61 2.33
CA LEU A 89 4.83 4.27 3.70
C LEU A 89 5.09 2.78 3.91
N ASN A 90 5.98 2.47 4.84
CA ASN A 90 6.17 1.10 5.29
C ASN A 90 5.14 0.82 6.36
N LEU A 91 4.29 -0.17 6.09
CA LEU A 91 3.18 -0.54 6.97
C LEU A 91 3.56 -1.66 7.95
N ASP A 92 4.58 -2.45 7.64
CA ASP A 92 5.19 -3.52 8.45
C ASP A 92 4.18 -4.20 9.41
N ASP A 93 4.54 -4.35 10.69
CA ASP A 93 3.70 -4.92 11.73
C ASP A 93 2.72 -3.90 12.36
N VAL A 94 2.65 -2.68 11.82
CA VAL A 94 1.86 -1.59 12.39
C VAL A 94 0.38 -1.75 12.05
N VAL A 95 0.07 -2.48 10.97
CA VAL A 95 -1.29 -2.79 10.55
C VAL A 95 -1.50 -4.29 10.43
N SER A 96 -2.58 -4.78 11.02
CA SER A 96 -3.06 -6.14 10.85
C SER A 96 -4.02 -6.23 9.67
N LYS A 97 -4.51 -7.43 9.37
CA LYS A 97 -5.65 -7.59 8.44
C LYS A 97 -6.84 -6.76 8.93
N GLY A 98 -7.47 -6.01 8.03
CA GLY A 98 -8.56 -5.13 8.41
C GLY A 98 -8.80 -3.99 7.44
N TYR A 99 -9.70 -3.10 7.84
CA TYR A 99 -10.09 -1.91 7.09
C TYR A 99 -9.45 -0.68 7.74
N TYR A 100 -8.85 0.16 6.92
CA TYR A 100 -8.09 1.32 7.35
C TYR A 100 -8.39 2.52 6.46
N ILE A 101 -8.08 3.70 6.98
CA ILE A 101 -8.22 4.97 6.26
C ILE A 101 -6.87 5.70 6.35
N ILE A 102 -6.28 6.02 5.19
CA ILE A 102 -5.17 6.96 5.09
C ILE A 102 -5.75 8.36 5.00
N GLN A 103 -5.23 9.29 5.78
CA GLN A 103 -5.60 10.69 5.76
C GLN A 103 -4.37 11.54 5.47
N VAL A 104 -4.43 12.36 4.43
CA VAL A 104 -3.40 13.37 4.13
C VAL A 104 -3.95 14.75 4.47
N VAL A 105 -3.30 15.41 5.43
CA VAL A 105 -3.81 16.64 6.06
C VAL A 105 -3.08 17.86 5.50
N GLY A 106 -3.66 18.49 4.48
CA GLY A 106 -3.15 19.73 3.90
C GLY A 106 -3.45 20.96 4.76
N ASP A 107 -3.18 22.15 4.21
CA ASP A 107 -3.47 23.41 4.89
C ASP A 107 -4.98 23.74 4.90
N ASN A 108 -5.68 23.43 3.80
CA ASN A 108 -7.09 23.81 3.61
C ASN A 108 -8.04 22.61 3.47
N GLU A 109 -7.50 21.40 3.30
CA GLU A 109 -8.27 20.21 2.94
C GLU A 109 -7.66 18.96 3.56
N VAL A 110 -8.50 17.94 3.76
CA VAL A 110 -8.09 16.61 4.23
C VAL A 110 -8.57 15.57 3.24
N ASN A 111 -7.63 14.88 2.62
CA ASN A 111 -7.94 13.78 1.72
C ASN A 111 -7.97 12.46 2.48
N LYS A 112 -9.00 11.65 2.28
CA LYS A 112 -9.20 10.37 2.96
C LYS A 112 -9.31 9.24 1.95
N ILE A 113 -8.56 8.17 2.16
CA ILE A 113 -8.49 7.03 1.24
C ILE A 113 -8.68 5.75 2.05
N PRO A 114 -9.83 5.05 1.91
CA PRO A 114 -10.03 3.76 2.55
C PRO A 114 -9.23 2.67 1.82
N PHE A 115 -8.69 1.70 2.58
CA PHE A 115 -8.03 0.51 2.05
C PHE A 115 -8.21 -0.69 2.98
N ILE A 116 -7.95 -1.89 2.46
CA ILE A 116 -8.07 -3.18 3.16
C ILE A 116 -6.71 -3.85 3.15
N VAL A 117 -6.29 -4.33 4.32
CA VAL A 117 -5.13 -5.23 4.48
C VAL A 117 -5.64 -6.67 4.56
N ARG A 118 -5.06 -7.60 3.77
CA ARG A 118 -5.41 -9.05 3.75
C ARG A 118 -4.23 -9.97 4.04
#